data_AF-A0A950BNX7-F1
#
_entry.id   AF-A0A950BNX7-F1
#
_cell.length_a   1.000
_cell.length_b   1.000
_cell.length_c   1.000
_cell.angle_alpha   90.00
_cell.angle_beta   90.00
_cell.angle_gamma   90.00
#
_symmetry.space_group_name_H-M   'P 1'
#
loop_
_entity.id
_entity.type
_entity.pdbx_description
1 polymer ?
#
loop_
_entity_poly.entity_id
_entity_poly.type
_entity_poly.pdbx_seq_one_letter_code
_entity_poly.pdbx_strand_id
1 'polypeptide(L)'
;AVLVSRAGVPVVPAGIAGTFEAWPRSRLLPVPRPVRIHFGPPICPEEIAGMESQAVTALIRDRLQDCVRVAQEGLARDLNH
;
A
#
# COMPACT_ATOMS: atom_id res chain seq x y z
N ALA A 1 1.52 11.99 -7.14
CA ALA A 1 0.36 12.21 -8.02
C ALA A 1 0.76 12.47 -9.47
N VAL A 2 1.68 13.41 -9.74
CA VAL A 2 2.00 13.86 -11.12
C VAL A 2 2.36 12.74 -12.13
N LEU A 3 3.05 11.68 -11.72
CA LEU A 3 3.40 10.55 -12.61
C LEU A 3 2.17 9.72 -13.01
N VAL A 4 1.25 9.48 -12.08
CA VAL A 4 0.06 8.63 -12.28
C VAL A 4 -0.93 9.32 -13.22
N SER A 5 -1.20 10.60 -12.97
CA SER A 5 -2.16 11.39 -13.74
C SER A 5 -1.76 11.56 -15.21
N ARG A 6 -0.47 11.42 -15.55
CA ARG A 6 0.04 11.58 -16.92
C ARG A 6 0.23 10.26 -17.67
N ALA A 7 0.37 9.15 -16.95
CA ALA A 7 0.66 7.85 -17.55
C ALA A 7 -0.59 7.17 -18.15
N GLY A 8 -1.80 7.57 -17.71
CA GLY A 8 -3.05 6.97 -18.22
C GLY A 8 -3.17 5.48 -17.92
N VAL A 9 -2.51 5.00 -16.85
CA VAL A 9 -2.52 3.58 -16.45
C VAL A 9 -3.20 3.40 -15.08
N PRO A 10 -3.87 2.27 -14.85
CA PRO A 10 -4.42 1.93 -13.54
C PRO A 10 -3.32 1.83 -12.47
N VAL A 11 -3.59 2.35 -11.27
CA VAL A 11 -2.69 2.28 -10.12
C VAL A 11 -3.26 1.37 -9.06
N VAL A 12 -2.50 0.34 -8.69
CA VAL A 12 -2.90 -0.61 -7.65
C VAL A 12 -2.29 -0.19 -6.31
N PRO A 13 -3.11 0.19 -5.31
CA PRO A 13 -2.61 0.45 -3.96
C PRO A 13 -2.20 -0.88 -3.29
N ALA A 14 -1.08 -0.86 -2.58
CA ALA A 14 -0.57 -2.03 -1.87
C ALA A 14 -0.08 -1.65 -0.47
N GLY A 15 -0.58 -2.36 0.53
CA GLY A 15 -0.15 -2.25 1.92
C GLY A 15 0.75 -3.41 2.30
N ILE A 16 1.83 -3.12 3.03
CA ILE A 16 2.82 -4.11 3.45
C ILE A 16 3.05 -3.96 4.96
N ALA A 17 2.99 -5.05 5.70
CA ALA A 17 3.22 -5.10 7.15
C ALA A 17 4.21 -6.22 7.50
N GLY A 18 5.04 -6.01 8.53
CA GLY A 18 5.99 -7.01 9.04
C GLY A 18 7.38 -6.96 8.40
N THR A 19 7.58 -6.14 7.36
CA THR A 19 8.86 -6.04 6.65
C THR A 19 9.95 -5.40 7.47
N PHE A 20 9.61 -4.43 8.33
CA PHE A 20 10.59 -3.79 9.21
C PHE A 20 11.13 -4.77 10.26
N GLU A 21 10.26 -5.63 10.78
CA GLU A 21 10.59 -6.68 11.76
C GLU A 21 11.35 -7.83 11.10
N ALA A 22 10.97 -8.20 9.87
CA ALA A 22 11.64 -9.23 9.09
C ALA A 22 13.03 -8.78 8.62
N TRP A 23 13.17 -7.52 8.19
CA TRP A 23 14.43 -7.01 7.66
C TRP A 23 14.58 -5.49 7.85
N PRO A 24 14.99 -5.05 9.05
CA PRO A 24 15.26 -3.63 9.29
C PRO A 24 16.52 -3.18 8.56
N ARG A 25 16.60 -1.88 8.25
CA ARG A 25 17.72 -1.27 7.50
C ARG A 25 19.12 -1.51 8.11
N SER A 26 19.19 -1.79 9.41
CA SER A 26 20.44 -2.03 10.15
C SER A 26 20.95 -3.46 10.05
N ARG A 27 20.19 -4.39 9.45
CA ARG A 27 20.51 -5.82 9.42
C ARG A 27 20.92 -6.26 8.03
N LEU A 28 22.03 -7.00 7.94
CA LEU A 28 22.57 -7.49 6.67
C LEU A 28 21.71 -8.59 6.02
N LEU A 29 20.99 -9.40 6.82
CA LEU A 29 20.15 -10.49 6.33
C LEU A 29 18.76 -10.51 6.99
N PRO A 30 17.70 -10.89 6.26
CA PRO A 30 16.35 -11.01 6.80
C PRO A 30 16.23 -12.17 7.81
N VAL A 31 15.23 -12.10 8.68
CA VAL A 31 14.83 -13.21 9.55
C VAL A 31 13.46 -13.76 9.17
N PRO A 32 13.22 -15.07 9.38
CA PRO A 32 11.90 -15.65 9.24
C PRO A 32 10.92 -15.03 10.25
N ARG A 33 10.15 -14.05 9.78
CA ARG A 33 9.07 -13.38 10.50
C ARG A 33 7.86 -13.29 9.56
N PRO A 34 6.62 -13.39 10.07
CA PRO A 34 5.45 -13.20 9.23
C PRO A 34 5.47 -11.81 8.55
N VAL A 35 5.17 -11.80 7.25
CA VAL A 35 5.02 -10.59 6.44
C VAL A 35 3.70 -10.70 5.69
N ARG A 36 2.92 -9.61 5.69
CA ARG A 36 1.64 -9.56 5.00
C ARG A 36 1.63 -8.45 3.97
N ILE A 37 1.10 -8.78 2.80
CA ILE A 37 0.87 -7.84 1.70
C ILE A 37 -0.62 -7.89 1.37
N HIS A 38 -1.22 -6.72 1.21
CA HIS A 38 -2.59 -6.58 0.73
C HIS A 38 -2.63 -5.66 -0.47
N PHE A 39 -3.21 -6.14 -1.58
CA PHE A 39 -3.47 -5.34 -2.77
C PHE A 39 -4.93 -4.90 -2.75
N GLY A 40 -5.13 -3.60 -2.82
CA GLY A 40 -6.47 -3.02 -2.95
C GLY A 40 -6.95 -2.99 -4.41
N PRO A 41 -8.20 -2.55 -4.61
CA PRO A 41 -8.74 -2.37 -5.96
C PRO A 41 -7.92 -1.33 -6.75
N PRO A 42 -7.73 -1.53 -8.07
CA PRO A 42 -7.06 -0.56 -8.91
C PRO A 42 -7.83 0.78 -8.90
N ILE A 43 -7.09 1.87 -8.91
CA ILE A 43 -7.59 3.22 -9.17
C ILE A 43 -7.38 3.45 -10.67
N CYS A 44 -8.48 3.44 -11.41
CA CYS A 44 -8.45 3.63 -12.85
C CYS A 44 -8.27 5.12 -13.22
N PRO A 45 -7.62 5.43 -14.35
CA PRO A 45 -7.43 6.82 -14.79
C PRO A 45 -8.73 7.62 -14.89
N GLU A 46 -9.83 6.96 -15.25
CA GLU A 46 -11.16 7.55 -15.39
C GLU A 46 -11.73 8.01 -14.04
N GLU A 47 -11.37 7.35 -12.93
CA GLU A 47 -11.82 7.73 -11.58
C GLU A 47 -11.18 9.04 -11.11
N ILE A 48 -9.99 9.36 -11.63
CA ILE A 48 -9.23 10.55 -11.27
C ILE A 48 -9.23 11.63 -12.36
N ALA A 49 -9.90 11.37 -13.47
CA ALA A 49 -10.02 12.30 -14.59
C ALA A 49 -10.80 13.55 -14.15
N GLY A 50 -10.22 14.73 -14.39
CA GLY A 50 -10.85 16.01 -14.02
C GLY A 50 -10.82 16.34 -12.52
N MET A 51 -10.23 15.48 -11.68
CA MET A 51 -10.01 15.80 -10.27
C MET A 51 -8.82 16.74 -10.08
N GLU A 52 -8.94 17.65 -9.12
CA GLU A 52 -7.82 18.47 -8.66
C GLU A 52 -6.69 17.60 -8.10
N SER A 53 -5.44 18.02 -8.30
CA SER A 53 -4.26 17.23 -7.92
C SER A 53 -4.24 16.85 -6.43
N GLN A 54 -4.76 17.73 -5.57
CA GLN A 54 -4.88 17.47 -4.13
C GLN A 54 -5.92 16.40 -3.82
N ALA A 55 -7.07 16.40 -4.52
CA ALA A 55 -8.11 15.40 -4.38
C ALA A 55 -7.62 14.01 -4.84
N VAL A 56 -6.89 13.94 -5.96
CA VAL A 56 -6.24 12.69 -6.41
C VAL A 56 -5.26 12.17 -5.36
N THR A 57 -4.46 13.06 -4.77
CA THR A 57 -3.50 12.69 -3.73
C THR A 57 -4.20 12.17 -2.47
N ALA A 58 -5.32 12.77 -2.08
CA ALA A 58 -6.12 12.33 -0.94
C ALA A 58 -6.73 10.94 -1.22
N LEU A 59 -7.35 10.72 -2.38
CA LEU A 59 -7.90 9.43 -2.76
C LEU A 59 -6.86 8.31 -2.72
N ILE A 60 -5.70 8.54 -3.34
CA ILE A 60 -4.60 7.54 -3.35
C ILE A 60 -4.13 7.26 -1.92
N ARG A 61 -4.01 8.30 -1.09
CA ARG A 61 -3.61 8.16 0.31
C ARG A 61 -4.59 7.31 1.09
N ASP A 62 -5.89 7.58 0.97
CA ASP A 62 -6.94 6.85 1.68
C ASP A 62 -6.92 5.37 1.29
N ARG A 63 -6.90 5.07 -0.02
CA ARG A 63 -6.83 3.68 -0.52
C ARG A 63 -5.56 2.96 -0.05
N LEU A 64 -4.43 3.67 -0.01
CA LEU A 64 -3.18 3.13 0.50
C LEU A 64 -3.26 2.83 2.00
N GLN A 65 -3.83 3.74 2.79
CA GLN A 65 -4.01 3.57 4.22
C GLN A 65 -4.91 2.37 4.54
N ASP A 66 -5.99 2.18 3.79
CA ASP A 66 -6.83 1.00 3.90
C ASP A 66 -6.06 -0.30 3.65
N CYS A 67 -5.23 -0.32 2.60
CA CYS A 67 -4.43 -1.51 2.31
C CYS A 67 -3.42 -1.81 3.42
N VAL A 68 -2.78 -0.78 3.96
CA VAL A 68 -1.84 -0.91 5.09
C VAL A 68 -2.55 -1.46 6.32
N ARG A 69 -3.74 -0.93 6.64
CA ARG A 69 -4.56 -1.40 7.76
C ARG A 69 -4.91 -2.88 7.62
N VAL A 70 -5.39 -3.31 6.45
CA VAL A 70 -5.72 -4.73 6.21
C VAL A 70 -4.48 -5.63 6.32
N ALA A 71 -3.33 -5.18 5.80
CA ALA A 71 -2.07 -5.91 5.96
C ALA A 71 -1.64 -6.03 7.43
N GLN A 72 -1.79 -4.97 8.21
CA GLN A 72 -1.51 -4.98 9.66
C GLN A 72 -2.45 -5.89 10.44
N GLU A 73 -3.75 -5.88 10.14
CA GLU A 73 -4.74 -6.80 10.74
C GLU A 73 -4.44 -8.26 10.40
N GLY A 74 -4.02 -8.53 9.15
CA GLY A 74 -3.53 -9.84 8.75
C GLY A 74 -2.30 -10.29 9.55
N LEU A 75 -1.33 -9.40 9.71
CA LEU A 75 -0.11 -9.69 10.47
C LEU A 75 -0.41 -9.93 11.94
N ALA A 76 -1.28 -9.11 12.55
CA ALA A 76 -1.69 -9.26 13.94
C ALA A 76 -2.32 -10.65 14.19
N ARG A 77 -3.13 -11.15 13.24
CA ARG A 77 -3.68 -12.51 13.32
C ARG A 77 -2.57 -13.57 13.33
N ASP A 78 -1.60 -13.48 12.42
CA ASP A 78 -0.50 -14.44 12.35
C ASP A 78 0.37 -14.49 13.60
N LEU A 79 0.57 -13.34 14.24
CA LEU A 79 1.40 -13.24 15.46
C LEU A 79 0.68 -13.75 16.71
N ASN A 80 -0.65 -13.87 16.66
CA ASN A 80 -1.48 -14.38 17.76
C ASN A 80 -1.72 -15.90 17.68
N HIS A 81 -1.14 -16.58 16.69
CA HIS A 81 -1.16 -18.05 16.50
C HIS A 81 0.16 -18.68 16.93
#